data_AF-A0AAD4EF34-F1
#
_entry.id   AF-A0AAD4EF34-F1
#
_cell.length_a   1.000
_cell.length_b   1.000
_cell.length_c   1.000
_cell.angle_alpha   90.00
_cell.angle_beta   90.00
_cell.angle_gamma   90.00
#
_symmetry.space_group_name_H-M   'P 1'
#
loop_
_entity.id
_entity.type
_entity.pdbx_description
1 polymer ?
#
loop_
_entity_poly.entity_id
_entity_poly.type
_entity_poly.pdbx_seq_one_letter_code
_entity_poly.pdbx_strand_id
1 'polypeptide(L)'
;HLYKFKDAQIRGQRANTRAGIIIKNVEINVSVAAERYHRAWNTLSALAPSLARDAWTTELPKLEEGDIRGMGDSAFGESSGNCILSWIWKARGVATAWMEGEAVLSEGDFACRSRARANQWVEEVELLLEEMQRVSAFLAWHAVWWDEQATRRVGLDDASLEGIRGYAKCQAAQRRSM
;
A
#
# COMPACT_ATOMS: atom_id res chain seq x y z
N HIS A 1 8.97 -3.02 10.23
CA HIS A 1 7.74 -2.90 9.42
C HIS A 1 7.12 -1.50 9.36
N LEU A 2 6.60 -0.92 10.46
CA LEU A 2 5.83 0.35 10.42
C LEU A 2 6.65 1.62 10.12
N TYR A 3 7.95 1.62 10.42
CA TYR A 3 8.84 2.75 10.11
C TYR A 3 8.99 2.98 8.59
N LYS A 4 9.04 1.91 7.77
CA LYS A 4 9.13 2.05 6.31
C LYS A 4 7.86 2.69 5.71
N PHE A 5 6.69 2.34 6.25
CA PHE A 5 5.42 2.98 5.89
C PHE A 5 5.37 4.44 6.36
N LYS A 6 5.87 4.71 7.58
CA LYS A 6 6.00 6.07 8.13
C LYS A 6 6.84 6.97 7.23
N ASP A 7 8.00 6.49 6.80
CA ASP A 7 8.94 7.26 5.99
C ASP A 7 8.42 7.55 4.58
N ALA A 8 7.63 6.64 4.01
CA ALA A 8 7.02 6.82 2.69
C ALA A 8 5.84 7.80 2.66
N GLN A 9 5.08 7.91 3.77
CA GLN A 9 3.76 8.56 3.77
C GLN A 9 3.67 9.86 4.56
N ILE A 10 4.68 10.23 5.36
CA ILE A 10 4.60 11.39 6.26
C ILE A 10 5.34 12.60 5.71
N ARG A 11 4.58 13.68 5.46
CA ARG A 11 5.11 15.02 5.18
C ARG A 11 4.75 15.97 6.34
N GLY A 12 5.74 16.40 7.12
CA GLY A 12 5.61 17.41 8.20
C GLY A 12 5.70 16.89 9.64
N GLN A 13 6.03 17.78 10.58
CA GLN A 13 6.44 17.43 11.96
C GLN A 13 5.30 16.87 12.84
N ARG A 14 4.10 17.46 12.79
CA ARG A 14 2.95 17.02 13.61
C ARG A 14 2.48 15.60 13.25
N ALA A 15 2.53 15.27 11.97
CA ALA A 15 2.20 13.92 11.48
C ALA A 15 3.24 12.90 11.96
N ASN A 16 4.52 13.27 12.03
CA ASN A 16 5.60 12.42 12.55
C ASN A 16 5.40 12.07 14.04
N THR A 17 5.01 13.04 14.88
CA THR A 17 4.74 12.78 16.31
C THR A 17 3.57 11.80 16.52
N ARG A 18 2.47 11.98 15.77
CA ARG A 18 1.31 11.08 15.85
C ARG A 18 1.66 9.66 15.42
N ALA A 19 2.36 9.53 14.29
CA ALA A 19 2.79 8.22 13.82
C ALA A 19 3.80 7.55 14.76
N GLY A 20 4.71 8.32 15.36
CA GLY A 20 5.63 7.80 16.39
C GLY A 20 4.90 7.24 17.60
N ILE A 21 3.84 7.91 18.08
CA ILE A 21 3.00 7.41 19.18
C ILE A 21 2.29 6.11 18.77
N ILE A 22 1.73 6.05 17.56
CA ILE A 22 1.06 4.84 17.06
C ILE A 22 2.04 3.67 16.99
N ILE A 23 3.23 3.88 16.42
CA ILE A 23 4.25 2.83 16.31
C ILE A 23 4.65 2.32 17.69
N LYS A 24 4.92 3.23 18.63
CA LYS A 24 5.27 2.88 20.00
C LYS A 24 4.17 2.05 20.67
N ASN A 25 2.91 2.45 20.50
CA ASN A 25 1.78 1.70 21.06
C ASN A 25 1.65 0.30 20.45
N VAL A 26 1.89 0.17 19.14
CA VAL A 26 1.89 -1.15 18.48
C VAL A 26 3.04 -2.01 19.00
N GLU A 27 4.25 -1.47 19.13
CA GLU A 27 5.41 -2.19 19.69
C GLU A 27 5.14 -2.69 21.12
N ILE A 28 4.54 -1.84 21.97
CA ILE A 28 4.13 -2.23 23.33
C ILE A 28 3.09 -3.35 23.30
N ASN A 29 2.09 -3.26 22.42
CA ASN A 29 1.06 -4.30 22.33
C ASN A 29 1.65 -5.63 21.84
N VAL A 30 2.60 -5.59 20.91
CA VAL A 30 3.32 -6.77 20.42
C VAL A 30 4.13 -7.42 21.55
N SER A 31 4.87 -6.64 22.34
CA SER A 31 5.64 -7.21 23.45
C SER A 31 4.74 -7.82 24.53
N VAL A 32 3.66 -7.13 24.89
CA VAL A 32 2.67 -7.65 25.86
C VAL A 32 2.03 -8.95 25.36
N ALA A 33 1.69 -9.02 24.07
CA ALA A 33 1.12 -10.23 23.48
C ALA A 33 2.13 -11.38 23.47
N ALA A 34 3.39 -11.11 23.13
CA ALA A 34 4.48 -12.10 23.14
C ALA A 34 4.72 -12.64 24.55
N GLU A 35 4.84 -11.77 25.56
CA GLU A 35 4.98 -12.20 26.95
C GLU A 35 3.80 -13.06 27.41
N ARG A 36 2.56 -12.66 27.06
CA ARG A 36 1.38 -13.45 27.41
C ARG A 36 1.43 -14.84 26.78
N TYR A 37 1.89 -14.95 25.53
CA TYR A 37 2.09 -16.22 24.87
C TYR A 37 3.14 -17.06 25.59
N HIS A 38 4.31 -16.50 25.90
CA HIS A 38 5.36 -17.22 26.63
C HIS A 38 4.90 -17.73 27.99
N ARG A 39 4.15 -16.91 28.74
CA ARG A 39 3.56 -17.33 30.03
C ARG A 39 2.59 -18.50 29.85
N ALA A 40 1.67 -18.39 28.89
CA ALA A 40 0.72 -19.45 28.60
C ALA A 40 1.42 -20.73 28.15
N TRP A 41 2.42 -20.61 27.27
CA TRP A 41 3.22 -21.73 26.79
C TRP A 41 3.95 -22.42 27.93
N ASN A 42 4.62 -21.68 28.82
CA ASN A 42 5.28 -22.25 30.01
C ASN A 42 4.30 -22.98 30.93
N THR A 43 3.11 -22.40 31.17
CA THR A 43 2.08 -23.07 31.98
C THR A 43 1.58 -24.36 31.32
N LEU A 44 1.39 -24.35 30.00
CA LEU A 44 0.98 -25.54 29.24
C LEU A 44 2.08 -26.58 29.23
N SER A 45 3.34 -26.21 29.08
CA SER A 45 4.49 -27.12 29.16
C SER A 45 4.61 -27.79 30.52
N ALA A 46 4.29 -27.09 31.61
CA ALA A 46 4.30 -27.66 32.96
C ALA A 46 3.10 -28.61 33.21
N LEU A 47 1.94 -28.33 32.61
CA LEU A 47 0.70 -29.10 32.81
C LEU A 47 0.50 -30.22 31.78
N ALA A 48 1.11 -30.14 30.61
CA ALA A 48 0.94 -31.12 29.54
C ALA A 48 1.29 -32.57 29.94
N PRO A 49 2.35 -32.84 30.72
CA PRO A 49 2.67 -34.19 31.16
C PRO A 49 1.59 -34.84 32.02
N SER A 50 0.82 -34.04 32.78
CA SER A 50 -0.27 -34.55 33.63
C SER A 50 -1.59 -34.72 32.85
N LEU A 51 -1.72 -34.08 31.70
CA LEU A 51 -2.90 -34.14 30.83
C LEU A 51 -2.78 -35.16 29.69
N ALA A 52 -1.64 -35.86 29.57
CA ALA A 52 -1.34 -36.80 28.48
C ALA A 52 -1.59 -36.21 27.08
N ARG A 53 -1.29 -34.92 26.92
CA ARG A 53 -1.38 -34.21 25.63
C ARG A 53 0.04 -33.92 25.18
N ASP A 54 0.54 -34.74 24.26
CA ASP A 54 1.93 -34.63 23.81
C ASP A 54 2.06 -33.93 22.44
N ALA A 55 0.94 -33.84 21.69
CA ALA A 55 0.92 -33.35 20.31
C ALA A 55 0.62 -31.84 20.16
N TRP A 56 0.46 -31.08 21.23
CA TRP A 56 0.14 -29.65 21.13
C TRP A 56 1.36 -28.78 20.82
N THR A 57 2.58 -29.29 21.04
CA THR A 57 3.83 -28.57 20.80
C THR A 57 4.12 -28.39 19.31
N THR A 58 3.59 -29.26 18.45
CA THR A 58 3.63 -29.11 16.99
C THR A 58 2.61 -28.08 16.50
N GLU A 59 1.46 -27.97 17.18
CA GLU A 59 0.42 -26.97 16.86
C GLU A 59 0.74 -25.57 17.40
N LEU A 60 1.41 -25.50 18.56
CA LEU A 60 1.83 -24.27 19.24
C LEU A 60 3.33 -24.34 19.57
N PRO A 61 4.19 -24.06 18.57
CA PRO A 61 5.63 -24.01 18.78
C PRO A 61 6.01 -22.97 19.84
N LYS A 62 7.18 -23.15 20.45
CA LYS A 62 7.78 -22.10 21.27
C LYS A 62 8.01 -20.87 20.38
N LEU A 63 7.49 -19.73 20.82
CA LEU A 63 7.67 -18.46 20.11
C LEU A 63 9.12 -18.02 20.23
N GLU A 64 9.81 -17.81 19.13
CA GLU A 64 11.14 -17.20 19.12
C GLU A 64 11.02 -15.72 18.71
N GLU A 65 11.99 -14.89 19.09
CA GLU A 65 11.99 -13.45 18.72
C GLU A 65 11.97 -13.28 17.18
N GLY A 66 12.60 -14.21 16.49
CA GLY A 66 12.58 -14.32 15.03
C GLY A 66 11.21 -14.67 14.44
N ASP A 67 10.20 -15.07 15.19
CA ASP A 67 8.85 -15.33 14.66
C ASP A 67 7.96 -14.09 14.68
N ILE A 68 8.30 -13.11 15.53
CA ILE A 68 7.57 -11.85 15.71
C ILE A 68 7.93 -10.90 14.57
N ARG A 69 7.40 -11.19 13.38
CA ARG A 69 7.62 -10.38 12.18
C ARG A 69 6.30 -10.03 11.52
N GLY A 70 6.32 -8.90 10.79
CA GLY A 70 5.21 -8.57 9.91
C GLY A 70 5.13 -9.58 8.76
N MET A 71 3.92 -9.87 8.29
CA MET A 71 3.65 -10.77 7.15
C MET A 71 4.41 -10.43 5.85
N GLY A 72 4.99 -9.22 5.72
CA GLY A 72 5.79 -8.80 4.56
C GLY A 72 7.30 -8.64 4.83
N ASP A 73 7.78 -8.95 6.04
CA ASP A 73 9.21 -8.87 6.36
C ASP A 73 9.91 -10.15 5.89
N SER A 74 10.44 -10.15 4.66
CA SER A 74 11.41 -11.16 4.20
C SER A 74 12.60 -11.23 5.15
N ALA A 75 13.24 -12.41 5.25
CA ALA A 75 14.63 -12.44 5.67
C ALA A 75 15.43 -11.53 4.71
N PHE A 76 16.32 -10.69 5.27
CA PHE A 76 17.12 -9.75 4.47
C PHE A 76 17.76 -10.46 3.26
N GLY A 77 17.31 -10.13 2.04
CA GLY A 77 17.85 -10.68 0.79
C GLY A 77 16.86 -11.38 -0.15
N GLU A 78 15.63 -11.66 0.28
CA GLU A 78 14.64 -12.35 -0.57
C GLU A 78 13.72 -11.37 -1.31
N SER A 79 13.70 -11.49 -2.64
CA SER A 79 12.71 -10.84 -3.52
C SER A 79 11.30 -11.32 -3.15
N SER A 80 10.27 -10.54 -3.48
CA SER A 80 8.88 -10.76 -3.05
C SER A 80 8.28 -12.14 -3.34
N GLY A 81 8.95 -13.00 -4.11
CA GLY A 81 8.56 -14.39 -4.37
C GLY A 81 9.07 -15.42 -3.36
N ASN A 82 10.07 -15.08 -2.52
CA ASN A 82 10.72 -16.04 -1.61
C ASN A 82 10.51 -15.74 -0.11
N CYS A 83 9.57 -14.86 0.25
CA CYS A 83 9.31 -14.50 1.65
C CYS A 83 8.95 -15.74 2.49
N ILE A 84 9.86 -16.20 3.36
CA ILE A 84 9.53 -17.24 4.34
C ILE A 84 8.68 -16.61 5.46
N LEU A 85 7.38 -16.93 5.48
CA LEU A 85 6.47 -16.48 6.53
C LEU A 85 6.71 -17.18 7.88
N SER A 86 6.61 -16.42 8.97
CA SER A 86 6.59 -17.00 10.31
C SER A 86 5.35 -17.88 10.50
N TRP A 87 5.49 -18.89 11.36
CA TRP A 87 4.43 -19.89 11.58
C TRP A 87 3.14 -19.27 12.13
N ILE A 88 3.23 -18.13 12.81
CA ILE A 88 2.10 -17.34 13.33
C ILE A 88 1.10 -16.98 12.20
N TRP A 89 1.61 -16.76 10.98
CA TRP A 89 0.82 -16.34 9.83
C TRP A 89 0.34 -17.49 8.93
N LYS A 90 0.74 -18.73 9.22
CA LYS A 90 0.26 -19.92 8.51
C LYS A 90 -1.11 -20.29 9.11
N ALA A 91 -2.20 -19.91 8.44
CA ALA A 91 -3.54 -20.25 8.93
C ALA A 91 -3.81 -21.74 8.77
N ARG A 92 -4.58 -22.31 9.71
CA ARG A 92 -5.10 -23.67 9.63
C ARG A 92 -6.53 -23.61 9.09
N GLY A 93 -6.81 -24.26 7.95
CA GLY A 93 -8.17 -24.20 7.38
C GLY A 93 -8.55 -25.10 6.21
N VAL A 94 -7.66 -25.46 5.28
CA VAL A 94 -8.02 -26.30 4.11
C VAL A 94 -6.91 -27.31 3.76
N ALA A 95 -6.42 -28.04 4.76
CA ALA A 95 -5.64 -29.25 4.52
C ALA A 95 -6.18 -30.36 5.42
N THR A 96 -7.35 -30.86 5.03
CA THR A 96 -7.67 -32.25 5.38
C THR A 96 -6.61 -33.12 4.72
N ALA A 97 -5.98 -33.97 5.52
CA ALA A 97 -5.24 -35.16 5.09
C ALA A 97 -3.91 -34.93 4.35
N TRP A 98 -2.82 -35.28 5.04
CA TRP A 98 -1.69 -36.03 4.48
C TRP A 98 -1.18 -35.59 3.10
N MET A 99 -0.35 -34.55 3.02
CA MET A 99 0.75 -34.52 2.05
C MET A 99 1.81 -33.50 2.49
N GLU A 100 3.05 -33.95 2.43
CA GLU A 100 4.27 -33.16 2.56
C GLU A 100 4.30 -32.14 1.40
N GLY A 101 4.13 -30.86 1.71
CA GLY A 101 4.26 -29.81 0.69
C GLY A 101 3.35 -28.61 0.93
N GLU A 102 4.00 -27.44 1.02
CA GLU A 102 3.44 -26.11 0.84
C GLU A 102 2.44 -25.63 1.91
N ALA A 103 2.97 -24.83 2.84
CA ALA A 103 2.17 -24.00 3.71
C ALA A 103 1.35 -23.03 2.86
N VAL A 104 0.11 -23.40 2.55
CA VAL A 104 -0.88 -22.51 1.94
C VAL A 104 -0.98 -21.29 2.84
N LEU A 105 -0.53 -20.16 2.30
CA LEU A 105 -0.72 -18.83 2.86
C LEU A 105 -2.14 -18.72 3.43
N SER A 106 -2.31 -18.11 4.60
CA SER A 106 -3.64 -17.78 5.11
C SER A 106 -4.50 -17.21 4.00
N GLU A 107 -5.45 -18.01 3.50
CA GLU A 107 -6.28 -17.73 2.32
C GLU A 107 -6.98 -16.37 2.47
N GLY A 108 -7.28 -16.00 3.72
CA GLY A 108 -7.89 -14.73 4.08
C GLY A 108 -7.04 -13.49 3.78
N ASP A 109 -5.74 -13.47 4.11
CA ASP A 109 -4.91 -12.25 3.91
C ASP A 109 -4.48 -12.09 2.45
N PHE A 110 -4.12 -13.18 1.76
CA PHE A 110 -3.82 -13.11 0.33
C PHE A 110 -5.06 -12.70 -0.47
N ALA A 111 -6.25 -13.21 -0.12
CA ALA A 111 -7.50 -12.75 -0.70
C ALA A 111 -7.77 -11.28 -0.38
N CYS A 112 -7.50 -10.82 0.86
CA CYS A 112 -7.68 -9.41 1.22
C CYS A 112 -6.71 -8.49 0.46
N ARG A 113 -5.44 -8.86 0.29
CA ARG A 113 -4.46 -8.08 -0.50
C ARG A 113 -4.80 -8.09 -1.98
N SER A 114 -5.17 -9.24 -2.53
CA SER A 114 -5.57 -9.35 -3.93
C SER A 114 -6.84 -8.55 -4.21
N ARG A 115 -7.81 -8.59 -3.30
CA ARG A 115 -9.03 -7.77 -3.36
C ARG A 115 -8.74 -6.28 -3.19
N ALA A 116 -7.84 -5.90 -2.29
CA ALA A 116 -7.43 -4.51 -2.12
C ALA A 116 -6.75 -3.96 -3.38
N ARG A 117 -5.86 -4.74 -4.02
CA ARG A 117 -5.26 -4.36 -5.31
C ARG A 117 -6.32 -4.27 -6.42
N ALA A 118 -7.26 -5.22 -6.48
CA ALA A 118 -8.35 -5.16 -7.44
C ALA A 118 -9.21 -3.90 -7.25
N ASN A 119 -9.55 -3.56 -6.00
CA ASN A 119 -10.30 -2.33 -5.70
C ASN A 119 -9.50 -1.07 -6.08
N GLN A 120 -8.20 -1.03 -5.76
CA GLN A 120 -7.32 0.07 -6.16
C GLN A 120 -7.26 0.23 -7.69
N TRP A 121 -7.19 -0.88 -8.43
CA TRP A 121 -7.20 -0.83 -9.89
C TRP A 121 -8.53 -0.33 -10.45
N VAL A 122 -9.66 -0.70 -9.84
CA VAL A 122 -10.97 -0.16 -10.22
C VAL A 122 -11.01 1.36 -9.96
N GLU A 123 -10.57 1.81 -8.78
CA GLU A 123 -10.47 3.24 -8.45
C GLU A 123 -9.54 3.98 -9.42
N GLU A 124 -8.38 3.41 -9.77
CA GLU A 124 -7.44 3.99 -10.74
C GLU A 124 -8.05 4.11 -12.14
N VAL A 125 -8.83 3.13 -12.58
CA VAL A 125 -9.53 3.18 -13.88
C VAL A 125 -10.59 4.29 -13.88
N GLU A 126 -11.37 4.41 -12.81
CA GLU A 126 -12.38 5.48 -12.67
C GLU A 126 -11.71 6.86 -12.66
N LEU A 127 -10.64 7.04 -11.89
CA LEU A 127 -9.85 8.27 -11.86
C LEU A 127 -9.23 8.60 -13.22
N LEU A 128 -8.70 7.61 -13.94
CA LEU A 128 -8.13 7.82 -15.27
C LEU A 128 -9.19 8.31 -16.25
N LEU A 129 -10.39 7.74 -16.24
CA LEU A 129 -11.50 8.18 -17.08
C LEU A 129 -11.91 9.63 -16.75
N GLU A 130 -11.98 9.99 -15.46
CA GLU A 130 -12.22 11.37 -15.05
C GLU A 130 -11.11 12.31 -15.52
N GLU A 131 -9.85 11.92 -15.40
CA GLU A 131 -8.72 12.74 -15.85
C GLU A 131 -8.71 12.91 -17.37
N MET A 132 -9.05 11.88 -18.15
CA MET A 132 -9.21 12.02 -19.61
C MET A 132 -10.27 13.06 -19.96
N GLN A 133 -11.39 13.08 -19.22
CA GLN A 133 -12.43 14.10 -19.39
C GLN A 133 -11.95 15.50 -18.96
N ARG A 134 -11.25 15.61 -17.82
CA ARG A 134 -10.69 16.87 -17.32
C ARG A 134 -9.66 17.45 -18.28
N VAL A 135 -8.80 16.61 -18.85
CA VAL A 135 -7.80 17.02 -19.85
C VAL A 135 -8.49 17.57 -21.10
N SER A 136 -9.50 16.87 -21.61
CA SER A 136 -10.27 17.36 -22.76
C SER A 136 -10.97 18.70 -22.48
N ALA A 137 -11.63 18.82 -21.33
CA ALA A 137 -12.28 20.06 -20.90
C ALA A 137 -11.26 21.20 -20.71
N PHE A 138 -10.11 20.90 -20.12
CA PHE A 138 -9.00 21.84 -19.95
C PHE A 138 -8.46 22.32 -21.29
N LEU A 139 -8.23 21.42 -22.24
CA LEU A 139 -7.75 21.77 -23.58
C LEU A 139 -8.74 22.67 -24.32
N ALA A 140 -10.04 22.36 -24.24
CA ALA A 140 -11.10 23.18 -24.82
C ALA A 140 -11.13 24.59 -24.20
N TRP A 141 -11.10 24.68 -22.87
CA TRP A 141 -11.01 25.96 -22.16
C TRP A 141 -9.74 26.73 -22.53
N HIS A 142 -8.59 26.05 -22.58
CA HIS A 142 -7.30 26.68 -22.88
C HIS A 142 -7.19 27.15 -24.33
N ALA A 143 -7.93 26.53 -25.26
CA ALA A 143 -8.06 27.02 -26.62
C ALA A 143 -8.82 28.36 -26.68
N VAL A 144 -9.91 28.49 -25.91
CA VAL A 144 -10.65 29.76 -25.77
C VAL A 144 -9.76 30.82 -25.13
N TRP A 145 -9.02 30.46 -24.08
CA TRP A 145 -8.08 31.37 -23.43
C TRP A 145 -7.03 31.93 -24.40
N TRP A 146 -6.51 31.10 -25.32
CA TRP A 146 -5.60 31.57 -26.38
C TRP A 146 -6.28 32.51 -27.37
N ASP A 147 -7.52 32.23 -27.76
CA ASP A 147 -8.30 33.13 -28.62
C ASP A 147 -8.47 34.51 -27.98
N GLU A 148 -8.69 34.57 -26.67
CA GLU A 148 -8.74 35.84 -25.92
C GLU A 148 -7.37 36.54 -25.88
N GLN A 149 -6.27 35.78 -25.78
CA GLN A 149 -4.93 36.37 -25.79
C GLN A 149 -4.59 37.04 -27.13
N ALA A 150 -5.18 36.57 -28.24
CA ALA A 150 -4.93 37.12 -29.58
C ALA A 150 -5.26 38.62 -29.69
N THR A 151 -6.23 39.11 -28.89
CA THR A 151 -6.69 40.51 -28.92
C THR A 151 -6.28 41.30 -27.68
N ARG A 152 -5.57 40.69 -26.73
CA ARG A 152 -5.29 41.31 -25.42
C ARG A 152 -4.22 42.40 -25.47
N ARG A 153 -3.23 42.29 -26.35
CA ARG A 153 -2.16 43.29 -26.49
C ARG A 153 -2.56 44.36 -27.51
N VAL A 154 -2.38 45.62 -27.13
CA VAL A 154 -2.70 46.80 -27.95
C VAL A 154 -1.51 47.77 -27.89
N GLY A 155 -1.29 48.58 -28.94
CA GLY A 155 -0.23 49.60 -28.98
C GLY A 155 1.12 49.14 -29.52
N LEU A 156 1.16 48.01 -30.24
CA LEU A 156 2.32 47.51 -30.98
C LEU A 156 2.18 47.82 -32.48
N ASP A 157 3.25 47.64 -33.24
CA ASP A 157 3.18 47.72 -34.70
C ASP A 157 2.27 46.62 -35.28
N ASP A 158 1.71 46.86 -36.47
CA ASP A 158 0.75 45.95 -37.10
C ASP A 158 1.33 44.55 -37.40
N ALA A 159 2.61 44.44 -37.78
CA ALA A 159 3.25 43.16 -38.07
C ALA A 159 3.43 42.32 -36.79
N SER A 160 3.78 42.97 -35.67
CA SER A 160 3.87 42.37 -34.34
C SER A 160 2.49 41.91 -33.85
N LEU A 161 1.44 42.73 -34.08
CA LEU A 161 0.06 42.36 -33.73
C LEU A 161 -0.44 41.17 -34.57
N GLU A 162 -0.12 41.13 -35.86
CA GLU A 162 -0.44 40.01 -36.75
C GLU A 162 0.26 38.72 -36.30
N GLY A 163 1.56 38.80 -35.95
CA GLY A 163 2.33 37.66 -35.45
C GLY A 163 1.75 37.09 -34.13
N ILE A 164 1.38 37.95 -33.19
CA ILE A 164 0.74 37.53 -31.92
C ILE A 164 -0.59 36.85 -32.17
N ARG A 165 -1.43 37.41 -33.05
CA ARG A 165 -2.73 36.83 -33.43
C ARG A 165 -2.55 35.47 -34.10
N GLY A 166 -1.63 35.38 -35.05
CA GLY A 166 -1.32 34.14 -35.75
C GLY A 166 -0.84 33.05 -34.79
N TYR A 167 0.10 33.38 -33.91
CA TYR A 167 0.62 32.42 -32.93
C TYR A 167 -0.47 31.94 -31.96
N ALA A 168 -1.28 32.86 -31.41
CA ALA A 168 -2.38 32.53 -30.51
C ALA A 168 -3.42 31.62 -31.19
N LYS A 169 -3.77 31.91 -32.45
CA LYS A 169 -4.68 31.07 -33.25
C LYS A 169 -4.11 29.67 -33.51
N CYS A 170 -2.81 29.56 -33.82
CA CYS A 170 -2.13 28.28 -33.96
C CYS A 170 -2.15 27.47 -32.66
N GLN A 171 -1.87 28.12 -31.51
CA GLN A 171 -1.91 27.46 -30.20
C GLN A 171 -3.33 27.00 -29.82
N ALA A 172 -4.36 27.80 -30.14
CA ALA A 172 -5.76 27.42 -29.95
C ALA A 172 -6.15 26.23 -30.83
N ALA A 173 -5.74 26.22 -32.10
CA ALA A 173 -5.99 25.12 -33.02
C ALA A 173 -5.34 23.81 -32.55
N GLN A 174 -4.08 23.86 -32.11
CA GLN A 174 -3.37 22.69 -31.57
C GLN A 174 -4.09 22.05 -30.37
N ARG A 175 -4.66 22.86 -29.47
CA ARG A 175 -5.39 22.36 -28.29
C ARG A 175 -6.78 21.82 -28.62
N ARG A 176 -7.39 22.28 -29.71
CA ARG A 176 -8.66 21.71 -30.23
C ARG A 176 -8.46 20.39 -30.97
N SER A 177 -7.25 20.17 -31.51
CA SER A 177 -6.93 18.94 -32.25
C SER A 177 -6.42 17.79 -31.37
N MET A 178 -6.06 18.08 -30.11
CA MET A 178 -5.66 17.10 -29.11
C MET A 178 -6.90 16.56 -28.38
#